data_AF-A0A2T4YMS4-F1
#
_entry.id   AF-A0A2T4YMS4-F1
#
_cell.length_a   1.000
_cell.length_b   1.000
_cell.length_c   1.000
_cell.angle_alpha   90.00
_cell.angle_beta   90.00
_cell.angle_gamma   90.00
#
_symmetry.space_group_name_H-M   'P 1'
#
loop_
_entity.id
_entity.type
_entity.pdbx_description
1 polymer ?
#
loop_
_entity_poly.entity_id
_entity_poly.type
_entity_poly.pdbx_seq_one_letter_code
_entity_poly.pdbx_strand_id
1 'polypeptide(L)'
;MAVLEFWGLRRVMETTGVSKSELYRLMRAGQFPQSRPYQHSPKRRFWLSSEVQSWQMMQIGKGGIQNLTQADSDFEVLLNS
;
A
#
# COMPACT_ATOMS: atom_id res chain seq x y z
N MET A 1 -13.17 -0.60 18.18
CA MET A 1 -11.87 -1.13 18.65
C MET A 1 -10.92 -1.14 17.46
N ALA A 2 -9.80 -0.42 17.51
CA ALA A 2 -8.82 -0.44 16.42
C ALA A 2 -7.91 -1.65 16.60
N VAL A 3 -8.02 -2.65 15.72
CA VAL A 3 -7.15 -3.82 15.74
C VAL A 3 -5.79 -3.42 15.17
N LEU A 4 -4.74 -3.54 15.98
CA LEU A 4 -3.37 -3.36 15.54
C LEU A 4 -2.93 -4.63 14.81
N GLU A 5 -2.99 -4.59 13.49
CA GLU A 5 -2.56 -5.67 12.62
C GLU A 5 -1.19 -5.36 12.03
N PHE A 6 -0.40 -6.42 11.82
CA PHE A 6 0.88 -6.33 11.14
C PHE A 6 0.70 -6.72 9.68
N TRP A 7 0.90 -5.76 8.78
CA TRP A 7 0.77 -5.99 7.35
C TRP A 7 2.13 -6.20 6.70
N GLY A 8 2.25 -7.27 5.91
CA GLY A 8 3.38 -7.48 5.03
C GLY A 8 3.25 -6.67 3.74
N LEU A 9 4.32 -6.66 2.94
CA LEU A 9 4.40 -5.88 1.70
C LEU A 9 3.21 -6.12 0.75
N ARG A 10 2.82 -7.40 0.53
CA ARG A 10 1.69 -7.76 -0.33
C ARG A 10 0.38 -7.10 0.12
N ARG A 11 0.06 -7.22 1.41
CA ARG A 11 -1.15 -6.63 1.99
C ARG A 11 -1.15 -5.11 1.90
N VAL A 12 0.01 -4.48 2.15
CA VAL A 12 0.16 -3.02 2.01
C VAL A 12 -0.13 -2.60 0.57
N MET A 13 0.47 -3.25 -0.42
CA MET A 13 0.26 -2.95 -1.84
C MET A 13 -1.20 -3.12 -2.26
N GLU A 14 -1.85 -4.21 -1.85
CA GLU A 14 -3.26 -4.46 -2.13
C GLU A 14 -4.17 -3.39 -1.52
N THR A 15 -3.85 -2.93 -0.31
CA THR A 15 -4.70 -1.97 0.40
C THR A 15 -4.46 -0.54 -0.10
N THR A 16 -3.22 -0.19 -0.46
CA THR A 16 -2.89 1.18 -0.92
C THR A 16 -3.03 1.36 -2.42
N GLY A 17 -3.07 0.27 -3.20
CA GLY A 17 -3.02 0.31 -4.67
C GLY A 17 -1.65 0.74 -5.22
N VAL A 18 -0.64 0.91 -4.35
CA VAL A 18 0.68 1.41 -4.73
C VAL A 18 1.58 0.24 -5.13
N SER A 19 2.28 0.39 -6.26
CA SER A 19 3.27 -0.59 -6.70
C SER A 19 4.46 -0.68 -5.74
N LYS A 20 5.15 -1.82 -5.71
CA LYS A 20 6.32 -2.03 -4.84
C LYS A 20 7.40 -0.94 -5.03
N SER A 21 7.70 -0.61 -6.27
CA SER A 21 8.72 0.39 -6.64
C SER A 21 8.34 1.77 -6.11
N GLU A 22 7.07 2.13 -6.27
CA GLU A 22 6.52 3.40 -5.84
C GLU A 22 6.47 3.49 -4.31
N LEU A 23 6.08 2.40 -3.63
CA LEU A 23 6.11 2.31 -2.18
C LEU A 23 7.50 2.65 -1.63
N TYR A 24 8.56 2.06 -2.20
CA TYR A 24 9.92 2.36 -1.78
C TYR A 24 10.38 3.77 -2.17
N ARG A 25 9.86 4.35 -3.25
CA ARG A 25 10.10 5.76 -3.60
C ARG A 25 9.50 6.68 -2.53
N LEU A 26 8.22 6.45 -2.18
CA LEU A 26 7.52 7.22 -1.15
C LEU A 26 8.16 7.07 0.24
N MET A 27 8.61 5.86 0.59
CA MET A 27 9.38 5.63 1.81
C MET A 27 10.67 6.44 1.83
N ARG A 28 11.45 6.46 0.75
CA ARG A 28 12.68 7.26 0.65
C ARG A 28 12.39 8.77 0.70
N ALA A 29 11.27 9.19 0.14
CA ALA A 29 10.81 10.58 0.18
C ALA A 29 10.22 11.00 1.55
N GLY A 30 10.12 10.09 2.52
CA GLY A 30 9.47 10.37 3.81
C GLY A 30 7.95 10.57 3.72
N GLN A 31 7.35 10.19 2.59
CA GLN A 31 5.92 10.34 2.32
C GLN A 31 5.11 9.11 2.67
N PHE A 32 5.75 7.98 2.97
CA PHE A 32 5.12 6.72 3.40
C PHE A 32 5.79 6.18 4.67
N PRO A 33 5.06 5.53 5.60
CA PRO A 33 5.62 4.97 6.82
C PRO A 33 6.73 3.94 6.55
N GLN A 34 7.76 3.99 7.39
CA GLN A 34 8.90 3.07 7.28
C GLN A 34 8.51 1.65 7.71
N SER A 35 9.08 0.67 7.03
CA SER A 35 8.88 -0.73 7.35
C SER A 35 9.70 -1.14 8.58
N ARG A 36 9.12 -1.91 9.49
CA ARG A 36 9.79 -2.41 10.70
C ARG A 36 10.22 -3.87 10.54
N PRO A 37 11.40 -4.29 11.03
CA PRO A 37 11.79 -5.70 11.07
C PRO A 37 10.97 -6.49 12.09
N TYR A 38 10.67 -7.76 11.79
CA TYR A 38 10.20 -8.69 12.84
C TYR A 38 11.35 -9.02 13.80
N GLN A 39 11.05 -9.08 15.09
CA GLN A 39 12.04 -9.35 16.15
C GLN A 39 12.79 -10.67 15.94
N HIS A 40 12.08 -11.72 15.50
CA HIS A 40 12.66 -13.05 15.24
C HIS A 40 13.04 -13.27 13.77
N SER A 41 12.79 -12.31 12.88
CA SER A 41 13.13 -12.43 11.46
C SER A 41 13.49 -11.06 10.87
N PRO A 42 14.76 -10.64 10.97
CA PRO A 42 15.21 -9.32 10.49
C PRO A 42 15.02 -9.12 8.99
N LYS A 43 14.96 -10.21 8.22
CA LYS A 43 14.70 -10.20 6.77
C LYS A 43 13.25 -9.85 6.44
N ARG A 44 12.31 -10.20 7.31
CA ARG A 44 10.89 -9.90 7.11
C ARG A 44 10.61 -8.48 7.58
N ARG A 45 9.81 -7.76 6.80
CA ARG A 45 9.40 -6.39 7.07
C ARG A 45 7.88 -6.34 7.22
N PHE A 46 7.41 -5.49 8.12
CA PHE A 46 5.99 -5.22 8.31
C PHE A 46 5.72 -3.73 8.49
N TRP A 47 4.45 -3.38 8.33
CA TRP A 47 3.88 -2.08 8.63
C TRP A 47 2.72 -2.27 9.61
N LEU A 48 2.46 -1.25 10.43
CA LEU A 48 1.25 -1.24 11.26
C LEU A 48 0.06 -0.84 10.40
N SER A 49 -1.05 -1.57 10.52
CA SER A 49 -2.30 -1.25 9.82
C SER A 49 -2.72 0.20 10.04
N SER A 50 -2.62 0.69 11.27
CA SER A 50 -2.95 2.07 11.65
C SER A 50 -2.11 3.12 10.92
N GLU A 51 -0.80 2.89 10.73
CA GLU A 51 0.09 3.81 10.02
C GLU A 51 -0.27 3.88 8.53
N VAL A 52 -0.55 2.72 7.91
CA VAL A 52 -0.93 2.65 6.49
C VAL A 52 -2.30 3.27 6.24
N GLN A 53 -3.27 3.01 7.12
CA GLN A 53 -4.61 3.62 7.04
C GLN A 53 -4.56 5.12 7.25
N SER A 54 -3.79 5.61 8.23
CA SER A 54 -3.60 7.04 8.45
C SER A 54 -3.00 7.72 7.22
N TRP A 55 -2.03 7.04 6.57
CA TRP A 55 -1.47 7.51 5.31
C TRP A 55 -2.53 7.59 4.20
N GLN A 56 -3.38 6.57 4.03
CA GLN A 56 -4.46 6.60 3.03
C GLN A 56 -5.44 7.75 3.28
N MET A 57 -5.84 7.97 4.52
CA MET A 57 -6.72 9.08 4.89
C MET A 57 -6.10 10.44 4.55
N MET A 58 -4.78 10.59 4.75
CA MET A 58 -4.06 11.80 4.34
C MET A 58 -4.00 12.00 2.82
N GLN A 59 -3.99 10.92 2.03
CA GLN A 59 -4.00 11.02 0.57
C GLN A 59 -5.37 11.43 0.04
N ILE A 60 -6.45 10.91 0.62
CA ILE A 60 -7.83 11.27 0.24
C ILE A 60 -8.06 12.79 0.37
N GLY A 61 -7.47 13.43 1.38
CA GLY A 61 -7.54 14.89 1.55
C GLY A 61 -6.63 15.71 0.62
N LYS A 62 -5.64 15.08 -0.05
CA LYS A 62 -4.62 15.76 -0.87
C LYS A 62 -4.84 15.62 -2.38
N GLY A 63 -5.62 14.64 -2.84
CA GLY A 63 -5.92 14.46 -4.25
C GLY A 63 -6.90 13.32 -4.44
N GLY A 64 -8.12 13.65 -4.90
CA GLY A 64 -9.13 12.65 -5.21
C GLY A 64 -8.60 11.60 -6.20
N ILE A 65 -8.91 10.34 -5.89
CA ILE A 65 -9.10 9.22 -6.82
C ILE A 65 -8.11 9.18 -7.99
N GLN A 66 -6.89 8.71 -7.77
CA GLN A 66 -5.99 8.33 -8.86
C GLN A 66 -5.37 6.98 -8.56
N ASN A 67 -6.00 5.94 -9.13
CA ASN A 67 -5.50 4.60 -9.48
C ASN A 67 -6.56 3.51 -9.24
N LEU A 68 -7.74 3.71 -9.84
CA LEU A 68 -8.72 2.66 -10.13
C LEU A 68 -8.62 2.25 -11.62
N THR A 69 -7.41 2.26 -12.18
CA THR A 69 -7.18 2.08 -13.63
C THR A 69 -5.95 1.22 -13.92
N GLN A 70 -5.89 0.02 -13.34
CA GLN A 70 -5.00 -1.04 -13.88
C GLN A 70 -5.54 -2.46 -13.66
N ALA A 71 -6.66 -2.64 -12.94
CA ALA A 71 -7.30 -3.96 -12.82
C ALA A 71 -8.45 -4.17 -13.81
N ASP A 72 -9.08 -3.09 -14.30
CA ASP A 72 -10.23 -3.21 -15.22
C ASP A 72 -9.84 -3.19 -16.70
N SER A 73 -8.61 -2.75 -17.04
CA SER A 73 -8.15 -2.72 -18.44
C SER A 73 -7.78 -4.10 -19.02
N ASP A 74 -7.49 -5.08 -18.16
CA ASP A 74 -7.17 -6.45 -18.59
C ASP A 74 -8.44 -7.32 -18.75
N PHE A 75 -9.59 -6.90 -18.23
CA PHE A 75 -10.84 -7.65 -18.35
C PHE A 75 -11.62 -7.31 -19.63
N GLU A 76 -11.60 -6.04 -20.07
CA GLU A 76 -12.30 -5.59 -21.29
C GLU A 76 -11.64 -6.10 -22.59
N VAL A 77 -10.36 -6.46 -22.57
CA VAL A 77 -9.67 -7.04 -23.74
C VAL A 77 -10.14 -8.48 -24.01
N LEU A 78 -10.67 -9.19 -23.00
CA LEU A 78 -11.10 -10.59 -23.13
C LEU A 78 -12.57 -10.77 -23.56
N LEU A 79 -13.37 -9.70 -23.58
CA LEU A 79 -14.79 -9.77 -23.96
C LEU A 79 -15.10 -9.21 -25.35
N ASN A 80 -14.11 -8.69 -26.07
CA ASN A 80 -14.30 -8.12 -27.41
C ASN A 80 -13.38 -8.74 -28.49
N SER A 81 -12.93 -9.99 -28.27
CA SER A 81 -12.23 -10.80 -29.28
C SER A 81 -13.18 -11.68 -30.06
#